data_AF-A0A0B2X612-F1
#
_entry.id   AF-A0A0B2X612-F1
#
_cell.length_a   1.000
_cell.length_b   1.000
_cell.length_c   1.000
_cell.angle_alpha   90.00
_cell.angle_beta   90.00
_cell.angle_gamma   90.00
#
_symmetry.space_group_name_H-M   'P 1'
#
loop_
_entity.id
_entity.type
_entity.pdbx_description
1 polymer ?
#
loop_
_entity_poly.entity_id
_entity_poly.type
_entity_poly.pdbx_seq_one_letter_code
_entity_poly.pdbx_strand_id
1 'polypeptide(L)'
;MASGYGMHGGVGRCFPFWQEVLACYVVNTSAEDDSGKKKCSPVLEDYYECLHHKKEHAKAVAMQAAYARSEAATPRDDAPSAKQIRHLGLLDKDEDTKKVLQA
;
A
#
# COMPACT_ATOMS: atom_id res chain seq x y z
N MET A 1 9.13 25.87 -8.40
CA MET A 1 9.00 24.55 -7.74
C MET A 1 7.75 23.90 -8.27
N ALA A 2 7.83 22.72 -8.90
CA ALA A 2 6.65 21.95 -9.30
C ALA A 2 6.16 21.10 -8.10
N SER A 3 5.90 21.77 -6.98
CA SER A 3 5.46 21.15 -5.72
C SER A 3 4.04 20.62 -5.87
N GLY A 4 3.92 19.37 -6.35
CA GLY A 4 2.65 18.67 -6.50
C GLY A 4 2.45 17.90 -7.81
N TYR A 5 3.37 18.01 -8.77
CA TYR A 5 3.25 17.31 -10.05
C TYR A 5 4.00 15.97 -10.07
N GLY A 6 3.36 14.94 -10.62
CA GLY A 6 3.95 13.62 -10.87
C GLY A 6 4.67 13.53 -12.21
N MET A 7 5.31 12.39 -12.48
CA MET A 7 6.11 12.16 -13.69
C MET A 7 5.33 12.34 -15.01
N HIS A 8 4.01 12.15 -14.99
CA HIS A 8 3.15 12.29 -16.18
C HIS A 8 2.44 13.66 -16.26
N GLY A 9 2.90 14.66 -15.50
CA GLY A 9 2.31 16.01 -15.50
C GLY A 9 0.97 16.14 -14.77
N GLY A 10 0.39 15.03 -14.30
CA GLY A 10 -0.75 15.03 -13.38
C GLY A 10 -0.35 15.30 -11.93
N VAL A 11 -1.33 15.24 -11.03
CA VAL A 11 -1.07 15.34 -9.58
C VAL A 11 -0.20 14.17 -9.10
N GLY A 12 0.76 14.47 -8.21
CA GLY A 12 1.62 13.46 -7.61
C GLY A 12 0.84 12.52 -6.68
N ARG A 13 1.33 11.28 -6.51
CA ARG A 13 0.67 10.22 -5.72
C ARG A 13 0.23 10.69 -4.32
N CYS A 14 1.10 11.42 -3.61
CA CYS A 14 0.85 11.89 -2.24
C CYS A 14 0.43 13.37 -2.17
N PHE A 15 0.07 13.97 -3.31
CA PHE A 15 -0.36 15.37 -3.35
C PHE A 15 -1.65 15.63 -2.56
N PRO A 16 -2.68 14.76 -2.56
CA PRO A 16 -3.87 14.98 -1.73
C PRO A 16 -3.55 15.08 -0.24
N PHE A 17 -2.69 14.21 0.29
CA PHE A 17 -2.26 14.29 1.69
C PHE A 17 -1.47 15.58 1.99
N TRP A 18 -0.67 16.04 1.04
CA TRP A 18 0.01 17.33 1.17
C TRP A 18 -0.97 18.51 1.20
N GLN A 19 -2.05 18.47 0.41
CA GLN A 19 -3.09 19.50 0.46
C GLN A 19 -3.77 19.54 1.82
N GLU A 20 -4.03 18.39 2.45
CA GLU A 20 -4.59 18.33 3.81
C GLU A 20 -3.61 18.92 4.86
N VAL A 21 -2.31 18.66 4.74
CA VAL A 21 -1.30 19.29 5.61
C VAL A 21 -1.32 20.81 5.47
N LEU A 22 -1.34 21.31 4.22
CA LEU A 22 -1.42 22.74 3.94
C LEU A 22 -2.72 23.36 4.47
N ALA A 23 -3.86 22.69 4.27
CA ALA A 23 -5.14 23.14 4.79
C ALA A 23 -5.11 23.25 6.32
N CYS A 24 -4.55 22.24 7.00
CA CYS A 24 -4.41 22.27 8.45
C CYS A 24 -3.49 23.40 8.93
N TYR A 25 -2.37 23.64 8.24
CA TYR A 25 -1.44 24.73 8.59
C TYR A 25 -2.11 26.10 8.39
N VAL A 26 -2.83 26.32 7.29
CA VAL A 26 -3.52 27.59 7.02
C VAL A 26 -4.56 27.91 8.10
N VAL A 27 -5.25 26.90 8.64
CA VAL A 27 -6.27 27.10 9.69
C VAL A 27 -5.65 27.30 11.08
N ASN A 28 -4.48 26.72 11.35
CA ASN A 28 -3.90 26.66 12.69
C ASN A 28 -2.64 27.54 12.88
N THR A 29 -2.20 28.29 11.87
CA THR A 29 -1.02 29.16 11.95
C THR A 29 -1.32 30.55 11.43
N SER A 30 -0.60 31.55 11.92
CA SER A 30 -0.56 32.90 11.37
C SER A 30 0.87 33.26 10.94
N ALA A 31 1.05 34.46 10.39
CA ALA A 31 2.39 34.95 10.04
C ALA A 31 3.27 35.13 11.30
N GLU A 32 2.68 35.45 12.45
CA GLU A 32 3.40 35.67 13.70
C GLU A 32 3.47 34.47 14.65
N ASP A 33 2.57 33.49 14.52
CA ASP A 33 2.51 32.29 15.39
C ASP A 33 2.37 30.99 14.59
N ASP A 34 3.38 30.13 14.72
CA ASP A 34 3.44 28.82 14.08
C ASP A 34 3.31 27.64 15.06
N SER A 35 3.05 27.91 16.33
CA SER A 35 2.92 26.89 17.38
C SER A 35 1.79 25.90 17.11
N GLY A 36 0.74 26.33 16.40
CA GLY A 36 -0.40 25.51 16.01
C GLY A 36 -0.10 24.42 14.98
N LYS A 37 1.08 24.42 14.32
CA LYS A 37 1.53 23.33 13.44
C LYS A 37 1.50 21.96 14.13
N LYS A 38 1.74 21.93 15.45
CA LYS A 38 1.73 20.70 16.27
C LYS A 38 0.37 19.99 16.23
N LYS A 39 -0.73 20.72 16.08
CA LYS A 39 -2.09 20.15 15.97
C LYS A 39 -2.27 19.34 14.69
N CYS A 40 -1.48 19.63 13.67
CA CYS A 40 -1.53 18.99 12.36
C CYS A 40 -0.62 17.75 12.26
N SER A 41 -0.07 17.27 13.37
CA SER A 41 0.76 16.06 13.41
C SER A 41 0.09 14.84 12.77
N PRO A 42 -1.22 14.55 12.99
CA PRO A 42 -1.85 13.37 12.39
C PRO A 42 -1.83 13.40 10.85
N VAL A 43 -2.21 14.53 10.26
CA VAL A 43 -2.24 14.71 8.80
C VAL A 43 -0.82 14.72 8.21
N LEU A 44 0.14 15.28 8.96
CA LEU A 44 1.55 15.24 8.59
C LEU A 44 2.09 13.79 8.60
N GLU A 45 1.70 12.99 9.59
CA GLU A 45 2.05 11.58 9.63
C GLU A 45 1.47 10.80 8.45
N ASP A 46 0.24 11.08 8.03
CA ASP A 46 -0.38 10.45 6.85
C ASP A 46 0.37 10.80 5.56
N TYR A 47 0.82 12.04 5.42
CA TYR A 47 1.67 12.45 4.30
C TYR A 47 3.01 11.69 4.28
N TYR A 48 3.68 11.56 5.43
CA TYR A 48 4.92 10.79 5.55
C TYR A 48 4.70 9.29 5.37
N GLU A 49 3.54 8.77 5.77
CA GLU A 49 3.14 7.40 5.52
C GLU A 49 3.03 7.16 4.01
N CYS A 50 2.32 8.02 3.27
CA CYS A 50 2.21 7.89 1.81
C CYS A 50 3.58 7.95 1.09
N LEU A 51 4.52 8.76 1.60
CA LEU A 51 5.84 8.89 0.99
C LEU A 51 6.73 7.66 1.19
N HIS A 52 6.66 7.04 2.37
CA HIS A 52 7.64 6.04 2.80
C HIS A 52 7.05 4.66 3.11
N HIS A 53 5.73 4.54 3.19
CA HIS A 53 4.96 3.33 3.47
C HIS A 53 5.49 2.50 4.66
N LYS A 54 6.03 3.16 5.70
CA LYS A 54 6.67 2.48 6.83
C LYS A 54 5.68 1.64 7.64
N LYS A 55 4.51 2.22 7.93
CA LYS A 55 3.45 1.57 8.71
C LYS A 55 2.88 0.39 7.91
N GLU A 56 2.64 0.57 6.61
CA GLU A 56 2.17 -0.50 5.74
C GLU A 56 3.19 -1.64 5.57
N HIS A 57 4.46 -1.33 5.35
CA HIS A 57 5.50 -2.35 5.25
C HIS A 57 5.62 -3.19 6.54
N ALA A 58 5.62 -2.55 7.70
CA ALA A 58 5.65 -3.25 8.99
C ALA A 58 4.41 -4.16 9.18
N LYS A 59 3.23 -3.67 8.79
CA LYS A 59 1.98 -4.43 8.84
C LYS A 59 2.01 -5.63 7.91
N ALA A 60 2.45 -5.46 6.66
CA ALA A 60 2.55 -6.53 5.68
C ALA A 60 3.49 -7.65 6.15
N VAL A 61 4.66 -7.29 6.70
CA VAL A 61 5.61 -8.27 7.26
C VAL A 61 4.99 -9.01 8.45
N ALA A 62 4.32 -8.30 9.36
CA ALA A 62 3.66 -8.94 10.50
C ALA A 62 2.54 -9.89 10.08
N MET A 63 1.74 -9.52 9.07
CA MET A 63 0.70 -10.36 8.50
C MET A 63 1.27 -11.60 7.81
N GLN A 64 2.34 -11.46 7.03
CA GLN A 64 3.02 -12.60 6.39
C GLN A 64 3.59 -13.57 7.43
N ALA A 65 4.20 -13.06 8.50
CA ALA A 65 4.69 -13.90 9.59
C ALA A 65 3.56 -14.60 10.37
N ALA A 66 2.40 -13.96 10.52
CA ALA A 66 1.22 -14.61 11.10
C ALA A 66 0.65 -15.69 10.17
N TYR A 67 0.60 -15.40 8.87
CA TYR A 67 0.12 -16.31 7.83
C TYR A 67 0.98 -17.58 7.77
N ALA A 68 2.31 -17.44 7.71
CA ALA A 68 3.23 -18.58 7.72
C ALA A 68 3.10 -19.45 8.99
N ARG A 69 2.89 -18.84 10.16
CA ARG A 69 2.62 -19.58 11.40
C ARG A 69 1.29 -20.33 11.34
N SER A 70 0.26 -19.74 10.74
CA SER A 70 -1.04 -20.41 10.58
C SER A 70 -0.98 -21.58 9.59
N GLU A 71 -0.25 -21.44 8.48
CA GLU A 71 -0.09 -22.55 7.51
C GLU A 71 0.69 -23.73 8.11
N ALA A 72 1.71 -23.45 8.93
CA ALA A 72 2.46 -24.50 9.62
C ALA A 72 1.63 -25.21 10.71
N ALA A 73 0.71 -24.50 11.37
CA ALA A 73 -0.14 -25.05 12.43
C ALA A 73 -1.35 -25.81 11.89
N THR A 74 -1.94 -25.33 10.80
CA THR A 74 -3.08 -25.93 10.10
C THR A 74 -2.78 -25.95 8.60
N PRO A 75 -2.32 -27.09 8.07
CA PRO A 75 -2.15 -27.25 6.63
C PRO A 75 -3.48 -26.95 5.94
N ARG A 76 -3.48 -26.00 5.00
CA ARG A 76 -4.64 -25.78 4.15
C ARG A 76 -4.69 -26.91 3.13
N ASP A 77 -5.57 -27.88 3.34
CA ASP A 77 -5.84 -28.95 2.37
C ASP A 77 -6.40 -28.39 1.04
N ASP A 78 -7.06 -27.23 1.08
CA ASP A 78 -7.67 -26.54 -0.08
C ASP A 78 -6.81 -25.41 -0.66
N ALA A 79 -5.49 -25.42 -0.47
CA ALA A 79 -4.63 -24.43 -1.12
C ALA A 79 -4.71 -24.58 -2.65
N PRO A 80 -4.94 -23.48 -3.42
CA PRO A 80 -5.05 -23.57 -4.87
C PRO A 80 -3.75 -24.12 -5.45
N SER A 81 -3.86 -25.22 -6.19
CA SER A 81 -2.69 -25.84 -6.82
C SER A 81 -2.02 -24.87 -7.80
N ALA A 82 -0.73 -25.05 -8.07
CA ALA A 82 0.00 -24.25 -9.07
C ALA A 82 -0.70 -24.20 -10.45
N LYS A 83 -1.51 -25.22 -10.77
CA LYS A 83 -2.34 -25.26 -11.99
C LYS A 83 -3.51 -24.27 -11.94
N GLN A 84 -4.16 -24.17 -10.78
CA GLN A 84 -5.33 -23.34 -10.54
C GLN A 84 -4.98 -21.84 -10.52
N ILE A 85 -3.78 -21.49 -10.04
CA ILE A 85 -3.27 -20.11 -10.05
C ILE A 85 -2.93 -19.64 -11.48
N ARG A 86 -2.33 -20.50 -12.32
CA ARG A 86 -1.91 -20.15 -13.69
C ARG A 86 -3.06 -19.87 -14.65
N HIS A 87 -4.23 -20.48 -14.42
CA HIS A 87 -5.43 -20.26 -15.22
C HIS A 87 -6.49 -19.43 -14.51
N LEU A 88 -6.14 -18.74 -13.43
CA LEU A 88 -7.07 -17.92 -12.65
C LEU A 88 -8.34 -18.69 -12.22
N GLY A 89 -8.23 -20.02 -12.04
CA GLY A 89 -9.36 -20.88 -11.70
C GLY A 89 -10.31 -21.25 -12.85
N LEU A 90 -9.93 -21.06 -14.12
CA LEU A 90 -10.73 -21.58 -15.24
C LEU A 90 -10.78 -23.11 -15.23
N LEU A 91 -12.00 -23.65 -15.27
CA LEU A 91 -12.26 -25.08 -15.45
C LEU A 91 -11.86 -25.52 -16.88
N ASP A 92 -11.45 -26.78 -17.03
CA ASP A 92 -11.12 -27.45 -18.31
C ASP A 92 -9.85 -26.97 -19.07
N LYS A 93 -8.95 -26.21 -18.42
CA LYS A 93 -7.65 -25.77 -19.00
C LYS A 93 -6.43 -26.59 -18.57
N ASP A 94 -6.64 -27.84 -18.15
CA ASP A 94 -5.55 -28.72 -17.68
C ASP A 94 -4.49 -29.01 -18.75
N GLU A 95 -4.91 -29.12 -20.02
CA GLU A 95 -4.01 -29.39 -21.14
C GLU A 95 -3.08 -28.21 -21.45
N ASP A 96 -3.58 -26.99 -21.35
CA ASP A 96 -2.76 -25.78 -21.48
C ASP A 96 -1.75 -25.67 -20.33
N THR A 97 -2.12 -26.14 -19.14
CA THR A 97 -1.20 -26.22 -18.00
C THR A 97 -0.06 -27.21 -18.24
N LYS A 98 -0.37 -28.39 -18.79
CA LYS A 98 0.64 -29.42 -19.10
C LYS A 98 1.66 -28.92 -20.13
N LYS A 99 1.20 -28.26 -21.19
CA LYS A 99 2.07 -27.70 -22.25
C LYS A 99 3.10 -26.71 -21.72
N VAL A 100 2.72 -25.90 -20.74
CA VAL A 100 3.60 -24.86 -20.15
C VAL A 100 4.52 -25.43 -19.05
N LEU A 101 4.18 -26.57 -18.43
CA LEU A 101 5.02 -27.20 -17.41
C LEU A 101 6.06 -28.19 -17.98
N GLN A 102 5.89 -28.63 -19.23
CA GLN A 102 6.78 -29.55 -19.92
C GLN A 102 7.79 -28.86 -20.85
N ALA A 103 7.77 -27.52 -20.90
CA ALA A 103 8.72 -26.67 -21.62
C ALA A 103 9.70 -26.03 -20.64
#